data_AF-A0A7C7CJ23-F1
#
_entry.id   AF-A0A7C7CJ23-F1
#
_cell.length_a   1.000
_cell.length_b   1.000
_cell.length_c   1.000
_cell.angle_alpha   90.00
_cell.angle_beta   90.00
_cell.angle_gamma   90.00
#
_symmetry.space_group_name_H-M   'P 1'
#
loop_
_entity.id
_entity.type
_entity.pdbx_description
1 polymer ?
#
loop_
_entity_poly.entity_id
_entity_poly.type
_entity_poly.pdbx_seq_one_letter_code
_entity_poly.pdbx_strand_id
1 'polypeptide(L)' 'MAEAIQYATDAGAHVINLSLAPHGESMVMEWAVNYAYERGDVVIDVADNENQSTVGYPAAYDRAVVVAAVNNSFRPHRL' A
#
# COMPACT_ATOMS: atom_id res chain seq x y z
N MET A 1 -3.96 0.51 -11.37
CA MET A 1 -3.35 0.96 -10.11
C MET A 1 -1.84 1.00 -10.19
N ALA A 2 -1.16 -0.06 -10.63
CA ALA A 2 0.27 -0.01 -10.95
C ALA A 2 0.66 1.19 -11.84
N GLU A 3 -0.08 1.43 -12.94
CA GLU A 3 0.12 2.60 -13.81
C GLU A 3 -0.10 3.94 -13.08
N ALA A 4 -1.00 3.99 -12.10
CA ALA A 4 -1.25 5.21 -11.33
C ALA A 4 -0.11 5.50 -10.35
N ILE A 5 0.48 4.46 -9.74
CA ILE A 5 1.68 4.58 -8.91
C ILE A 5 2.85 5.09 -9.77
N GLN A 6 3.05 4.50 -10.95
CA GLN A 6 4.06 4.95 -11.90
C GLN A 6 3.83 6.40 -12.33
N TYR A 7 2.60 6.75 -12.71
CA TYR A 7 2.25 8.11 -13.11
C TYR A 7 2.52 9.12 -12.00
N ALA A 8 2.12 8.82 -10.76
CA ALA A 8 2.35 9.71 -9.63
C ALA A 8 3.84 9.92 -9.37
N THR A 9 4.61 8.83 -9.42
CA THR A 9 6.07 8.82 -9.31
C THR A 9 6.70 9.71 -10.40
N ASP A 10 6.32 9.49 -11.67
CA ASP A 10 6.83 10.26 -12.82
C ASP A 10 6.38 11.74 -12.78
N ALA A 11 5.25 12.03 -12.14
CA ALA A 11 4.77 13.38 -11.87
C ALA A 11 5.48 14.07 -10.69
N GLY A 12 6.42 13.40 -10.01
CA GLY A 12 7.20 13.94 -8.90
C GLY A 12 6.52 13.85 -7.54
N ALA A 13 5.59 12.91 -7.35
CA ALA A 13 4.96 12.68 -6.06
C ALA A 13 5.92 11.95 -5.09
N HIS A 14 6.22 12.56 -3.95
CA HIS A 14 7.04 11.95 -2.89
C HIS A 14 6.26 11.01 -1.96
N VAL A 15 4.94 11.16 -1.91
CA VAL A 15 4.05 10.34 -1.07
C VAL A 15 2.84 9.93 -1.91
N ILE A 16 2.60 8.63 -2.00
CA ILE A 16 1.51 8.03 -2.76
C ILE A 16 0.62 7.25 -1.79
N ASN A 17 -0.59 7.76 -1.54
CA ASN A 17 -1.55 7.14 -0.63
C ASN A 17 -2.56 6.27 -1.38
N LEU A 18 -2.62 5.00 -1.02
CA LEU A 18 -3.46 3.97 -1.62
C LEU A 18 -4.48 3.49 -0.58
N SER A 19 -5.63 4.16 -0.49
CA SER A 19 -6.72 3.75 0.43
C SER A 19 -7.74 2.82 -0.24
N LEU A 20 -7.27 1.96 -1.15
CA LEU A 20 -8.04 0.96 -1.87
C LEU A 20 -7.05 -0.10 -2.37
N ALA A 21 -7.12 -1.31 -1.84
CA ALA A 21 -6.27 -2.41 -2.27
C ALA A 21 -7.04 -3.33 -3.23
N PRO A 22 -6.60 -3.53 -4.48
CA PRO A 22 -7.10 -4.63 -5.30
C PRO A 22 -6.62 -5.95 -4.68
N HIS A 23 -7.52 -6.91 -4.49
CA HIS A 23 -7.15 -8.19 -3.90
C HIS A 23 -6.33 -9.03 -4.90
N GLY A 24 -5.17 -9.52 -4.45
CA GLY A 24 -4.39 -10.54 -5.14
C GLY A 24 -2.95 -10.10 -5.47
N GLU A 25 -2.05 -11.08 -5.45
CA GLU A 25 -0.66 -10.87 -5.83
C GLU A 25 -0.55 -10.53 -7.33
N SER A 26 0.22 -9.49 -7.65
CA SER A 26 0.48 -9.06 -9.01
C SER A 26 1.93 -8.61 -9.18
N MET A 27 2.69 -9.31 -10.03
CA MET A 27 4.05 -8.89 -10.38
C MET A 27 4.12 -7.45 -10.90
N VAL A 28 3.07 -6.99 -11.60
CA VAL A 28 3.00 -5.62 -12.13
C VAL A 28 2.78 -4.61 -11.01
N MET A 29 2.01 -4.98 -9.99
CA MET A 29 1.81 -4.12 -8.81
C MET A 29 3.08 -4.05 -7.96
N GLU A 30 3.71 -5.18 -7.71
CA GLU A 30 4.99 -5.24 -7.00
C GLU A 30 6.05 -4.40 -7.70
N TRP A 31 6.16 -4.53 -9.02
CA TRP A 31 7.06 -3.70 -9.82
C TRP A 31 6.79 -2.20 -9.64
N ALA A 32 5.52 -1.77 -9.63
CA ALA A 32 5.19 -0.36 -9.48
C ALA A 32 5.52 0.19 -8.08
N VAL A 33 5.29 -0.61 -7.03
CA VAL A 33 5.71 -0.26 -5.65
C VAL A 33 7.24 -0.14 -5.57
N ASN A 34 7.95 -1.09 -6.17
CA ASN A 34 9.40 -1.08 -6.25
C ASN A 34 9.94 0.14 -7.02
N TYR A 35 9.28 0.50 -8.12
CA TYR A 35 9.65 1.63 -8.97
C TYR A 35 9.57 2.97 -8.23
N ALA A 36 8.51 3.18 -7.44
CA ALA A 36 8.35 4.35 -6.58
C ALA A 36 9.42 4.39 -5.48
N TYR A 37 9.63 3.25 -4.80
CA TYR A 37 10.63 3.12 -3.74
C TYR A 37 12.06 3.44 -4.25
N GLU A 38 12.43 2.92 -5.42
CA GLU A 38 13.75 3.15 -6.04
C GLU A 38 13.98 4.61 -6.43
N ARG A 39 12.92 5.42 -6.58
CA ARG A 39 12.99 6.87 -6.81
C ARG A 39 12.99 7.71 -5.54
N GLY A 40 12.88 7.06 -4.38
CA GLY A 40 12.84 7.72 -3.08
C GLY A 40 11.44 8.14 -2.64
N ASP A 41 10.40 7.67 -3.34
CA ASP A 41 9.01 7.98 -3.01
C ASP A 41 8.43 6.91 -2.07
N VAL A 42 7.50 7.33 -1.20
CA VAL A 42 6.87 6.44 -0.22
C VAL A 42 5.48 6.06 -0.68
N VAL A 43 5.22 4.76 -0.78
CA VAL A 43 3.89 4.20 -1.02
C VAL A 43 3.27 3.82 0.33
N ILE A 44 2.09 4.37 0.62
CA ILE A 44 1.29 4.06 1.81
C ILE A 44 0.07 3.26 1.36
N ASP A 45 -0.12 2.07 1.92
CA ASP A 45 -1.25 1.19 1.64
C ASP A 45 -2.01 0.82 2.92
N VAL A 46 -3.21 0.30 2.77
CA VAL A 46 -4.09 -0.11 3.88
C VAL A 46 -3.98 -1.60 4.16
N ALA A 47 -4.06 -1.96 5.44
CA ALA A 47 -3.99 -3.36 5.88
C ALA A 47 -5.24 -4.21 5.55
N ASP A 48 -6.24 -3.61 4.91
CA ASP A 48 -7.59 -4.15 4.66
C ASP A 48 -8.53 -4.17 5.91
N ASN A 49 -9.80 -4.56 5.72
CA ASN A 49 -10.86 -4.60 6.73
C ASN A 49 -11.59 -5.97 6.79
N GLU A 50 -10.89 -7.05 6.48
CA GLU A 50 -11.43 -8.41 6.29
C GLU A 50 -11.48 -9.27 7.58
N ASN A 51 -11.16 -8.74 8.76
CA ASN A 51 -11.13 -9.46 10.04
C ASN A 51 -10.15 -10.69 10.07
N GLN A 52 -9.05 -10.65 9.32
CA GLN A 52 -7.91 -11.58 9.28
C GLN A 52 -6.70 -11.18 10.16
N SER A 53 -5.73 -12.09 10.34
CA SER A 53 -4.47 -11.79 11.06
C SER A 53 -3.30 -11.46 10.13
N THR A 54 -3.58 -11.35 8.83
CA THR A 54 -2.58 -11.20 7.76
C THR A 54 -2.99 -10.06 6.83
N VAL A 55 -2.00 -9.36 6.29
CA VAL A 55 -2.18 -8.29 5.31
C VAL A 55 -2.24 -8.91 3.91
N GLY A 56 -3.17 -8.45 3.07
CA GLY A 56 -3.25 -8.83 1.65
C GLY A 56 -2.29 -8.04 0.75
N TYR A 57 -2.10 -8.48 -0.48
CA TYR A 57 -1.43 -7.66 -1.50
C TYR A 57 -2.37 -6.55 -2.01
N PRO A 58 -1.87 -5.34 -2.31
CA PRO A 58 -0.46 -4.91 -2.39
C PRO A 58 0.22 -4.58 -1.06
N ALA A 59 -0.53 -4.41 0.02
CA ALA A 59 0.01 -3.97 1.30
C ALA A 59 1.08 -4.93 1.86
N ALA A 60 1.04 -6.22 1.52
CA ALA A 60 2.07 -7.19 1.90
C ALA A 60 3.42 -7.05 1.15
N TYR A 61 3.59 -6.12 0.20
CA TYR A 61 4.88 -5.87 -0.45
C TYR A 61 5.88 -5.20 0.49
N ASP A 62 7.13 -5.69 0.51
CA ASP A 62 8.20 -5.25 1.43
C ASP A 62 8.49 -3.73 1.40
N ARG A 63 8.18 -3.04 0.30
CA ARG A 63 8.51 -1.64 0.07
C ARG A 63 7.32 -0.68 0.25
N ALA A 64 6.18 -1.16 0.73
CA ALA A 64 5.04 -0.34 1.10
C ALA A 64 4.98 -0.11 2.62
N VAL A 65 4.48 1.06 3.04
CA VAL A 65 4.11 1.32 4.44
C VAL A 65 2.65 0.95 4.62
N VAL A 66 2.37 -0.02 5.49
CA VAL A 66 1.02 -0.52 5.75
C VAL A 66 0.40 0.19 6.95
N VAL A 67 -0.82 0.68 6.78
CA VAL A 67 -1.60 1.36 7.83
C VAL A 67 -2.78 0.50 8.26
N ALA A 68 -2.85 0.20 9.56
CA ALA A 68 -3.97 -0.47 10.22
C ALA A 68 -4.86 0.54 10.97
N ALA A 69 -6.15 0.26 11.04
CA ALA A 69 -7.09 1.09 11.80
C ALA A 69 -6.98 0.85 13.32
N VAL A 70 -7.15 1.91 14.11
CA VAL A 70 -7.33 1.85 15.57
C VAL A 70 -8.61 2.59 15.97
N ASN A 71 -9.23 2.20 17.09
CA ASN A 71 -10.39 2.91 17.63
C ASN A 71 -9.98 4.05 18.58
N ASN A 72 -10.96 4.79 19.10
CA ASN A 72 -10.74 5.92 20.02
C ASN A 72 -10.07 5.55 21.36
N SER A 73 -9.92 4.26 21.67
CA SER A 73 -9.16 3.76 22.82
C SER A 73 -7.78 3.21 22.43
N PHE A 74 -7.30 3.54 21.22
CA PHE A 74 -6.05 3.05 20.63
C PHE A 74 -5.97 1.52 20.52
N ARG A 75 -7.11 0.83 20.51
CA ARG A 75 -7.12 -0.62 20.27
C ARG A 75 -7.13 -0.86 18.76
N PRO A 76 -6.30 -1.80 18.25
CA PRO A 76 -6.32 -2.14 16.85
C PRO A 76 -7.71 -2.67 16.46
N HIS A 77 -8.19 -2.24 15.30
CA HIS A 77 -9.20 -2.99 14.59
C HIS A 77 -8.60 -4.36 14.26
N ARG A 78 -9.41 -5.42 14.27
CA ARG A 78 -8.95 -6.65 13.62
C ARG A 78 -8.88 -6.30 12.14
N LEU A 79 -7.66 -6.36 11.55
CA LEU A 79 -7.49 -6.39 10.09
C LEU A 79 -8.43 -7.40 9.52
#